data_AF-A0A1X4NMA5-F1
#
_entry.id   AF-A0A1X4NMA5-F1
#
_cell.length_a   1.000
_cell.length_b   1.000
_cell.length_c   1.000
_cell.angle_alpha   90.00
_cell.angle_beta   90.00
_cell.angle_gamma   90.00
#
_symmetry.space_group_name_H-M   'P 1'
#
loop_
_entity.id
_entity.type
_entity.pdbx_description
1 polymer ?
#
loop_
_entity_poly.entity_id
_entity_poly.type
_entity_poly.pdbx_seq_one_letter_code
_entity_poly.pdbx_strand_id
1 'polypeptide(L)'
;MRCSKFYLILPLSLMGAGPAFAGDADETWNCRNTEFEISCSDGVCTASPDHTPMDIRVNQKDISWCAYSGCWTGLASATLNAGPVVSFFGTALENEADPTSKVDVAITIDTQSGTANVMVVGMFATPATCQVH
;
A
#
# COMPACT_ATOMS: atom_id res chain seq x y z
N MET A 1 50.99 -48.73 -22.77
CA MET A 1 50.45 -47.51 -22.13
C MET A 1 49.31 -46.99 -22.99
N ARG A 2 48.05 -47.09 -22.52
CA ARG A 2 46.85 -46.59 -23.22
C ARG A 2 46.25 -45.47 -22.36
N CYS A 3 46.23 -44.25 -22.88
CA CYS A 3 45.51 -43.13 -22.26
C CYS A 3 44.05 -43.15 -22.74
N SER A 4 43.11 -43.42 -21.83
CA SER A 4 41.68 -43.20 -22.07
C SER A 4 41.34 -41.74 -21.79
N LYS A 5 40.82 -41.04 -22.80
CA LYS A 5 40.23 -39.70 -22.66
C LYS A 5 38.86 -39.82 -22.00
N PHE A 6 38.76 -39.37 -20.76
CA PHE A 6 37.49 -39.13 -20.08
C PHE A 6 36.91 -37.80 -20.58
N TYR A 7 35.78 -37.85 -21.27
CA TYR A 7 34.98 -36.67 -21.59
C TYR A 7 33.97 -36.45 -20.46
N LEU A 8 34.16 -35.40 -19.67
CA LEU A 8 33.16 -34.90 -18.74
C LEU A 8 32.09 -34.14 -19.54
N ILE A 9 30.87 -34.68 -19.58
CA ILE A 9 29.70 -33.97 -20.08
C ILE A 9 29.04 -33.32 -18.86
N LEU A 10 29.21 -31.99 -18.71
CA LEU A 10 28.45 -31.22 -17.72
C LEU A 10 27.04 -30.99 -18.26
N PRO A 11 25.97 -31.39 -17.53
CA PRO A 11 24.62 -31.00 -17.91
C PRO A 11 24.42 -29.51 -17.62
N LEU A 12 24.15 -28.75 -18.68
CA LEU A 12 23.77 -27.34 -18.61
C LEU A 12 22.35 -27.26 -18.03
N SER A 13 22.26 -27.04 -16.72
CA SER A 13 20.99 -26.79 -16.05
C SER A 13 20.42 -25.45 -16.54
N LEU A 14 19.34 -25.52 -17.33
CA LEU A 14 18.51 -24.36 -17.67
C LEU A 14 17.98 -23.75 -16.38
N MET A 15 18.56 -22.62 -15.95
CA MET A 15 17.92 -21.74 -14.99
C MET A 15 16.72 -21.11 -15.70
N GLY A 16 15.53 -21.68 -15.50
CA GLY A 16 14.29 -21.10 -15.98
C GLY A 16 14.12 -19.72 -15.34
N ALA A 17 14.16 -18.68 -16.15
CA ALA A 17 13.69 -17.36 -15.77
C ALA A 17 12.19 -17.48 -15.46
N GLY A 18 11.85 -17.51 -14.18
CA GLY A 18 10.45 -17.39 -13.76
C GLY A 18 9.91 -16.04 -14.22
N PRO A 19 8.60 -15.94 -14.52
CA PRO A 19 7.98 -14.68 -14.89
C PRO A 19 8.15 -13.69 -13.73
N ALA A 20 8.89 -12.61 -13.97
CA ALA A 20 8.86 -11.46 -13.11
C ALA A 20 7.50 -10.78 -13.32
N PHE A 21 6.61 -10.87 -12.31
CA PHE A 21 5.43 -10.03 -12.26
C PHE A 21 5.89 -8.58 -12.01
N ALA A 22 6.19 -7.85 -13.07
CA ALA A 22 6.23 -6.41 -13.03
C ALA A 22 4.77 -5.94 -12.95
N GLY A 23 4.27 -5.70 -11.75
CA GLY A 23 3.04 -4.93 -11.59
C GLY A 23 3.30 -3.52 -12.11
N ASP A 24 2.45 -3.02 -13.01
CA ASP A 24 2.60 -1.69 -13.60
C ASP A 24 2.71 -0.64 -12.48
N ALA A 25 3.83 0.07 -12.44
CA ALA A 25 4.16 1.06 -11.40
C ALA A 25 3.29 2.33 -11.46
N ASP A 26 2.20 2.30 -12.22
CA ASP A 26 1.29 3.41 -12.49
C ASP A 26 -0.16 3.16 -12.05
N GLU A 27 -0.49 1.95 -11.57
CA GLU A 27 -1.84 1.68 -11.06
C GLU A 27 -2.13 2.58 -9.85
N THR A 28 -3.10 3.48 -10.00
CA THR A 28 -3.47 4.44 -8.98
C THR A 28 -4.84 4.08 -8.41
N TRP A 29 -4.89 3.95 -7.08
CA TRP A 29 -6.12 3.68 -6.34
C TRP A 29 -6.66 4.97 -5.75
N ASN A 30 -7.96 5.20 -5.92
CA ASN A 30 -8.70 6.25 -5.23
C ASN A 30 -9.65 5.61 -4.22
N CYS A 31 -9.48 5.90 -2.93
CA CYS A 31 -10.28 5.33 -1.84
C CYS A 31 -11.04 6.41 -1.06
N ARG A 32 -12.23 6.06 -0.57
CA ARG A 32 -13.08 6.92 0.27
C ARG A 32 -13.71 6.13 1.41
N ASN A 33 -13.80 6.69 2.61
CA ASN A 33 -14.70 6.18 3.64
C ASN A 33 -16.09 6.79 3.42
N THR A 34 -17.03 6.05 2.83
CA THR A 34 -18.39 6.60 2.62
C THR A 34 -19.34 6.31 3.77
N GLU A 35 -19.11 5.21 4.50
CA GLU A 35 -20.12 4.68 5.44
C GLU A 35 -19.75 4.86 6.91
N PHE A 36 -18.45 4.82 7.26
CA PHE A 36 -18.04 4.69 8.65
C PHE A 36 -16.65 5.26 8.92
N GLU A 37 -16.40 5.66 10.17
CA GLU A 37 -15.09 6.01 10.70
C GLU A 37 -14.90 5.35 12.09
N ILE A 38 -13.79 4.62 12.29
CA ILE A 38 -13.41 4.06 13.59
C ILE A 38 -12.26 4.89 14.15
N SER A 39 -12.51 5.62 15.24
CA SER A 39 -11.43 6.31 15.98
C SER A 39 -10.73 5.31 16.89
N CYS A 40 -9.40 5.36 16.93
CA CYS A 40 -8.59 4.45 17.75
C CYS A 40 -7.56 5.24 18.57
N SER A 41 -7.68 5.18 19.90
CA SER A 41 -6.75 5.79 20.85
C SER A 41 -6.59 4.91 22.09
N ASP A 42 -5.42 4.95 22.72
CA ASP A 42 -5.11 4.20 23.96
C ASP A 42 -5.43 2.69 23.88
N GLY A 43 -5.26 2.10 22.70
CA GLY A 43 -5.52 0.68 22.45
C GLY A 43 -7.00 0.29 22.34
N VAL A 44 -7.92 1.26 22.30
CA VAL A 44 -9.35 1.06 22.13
C VAL A 44 -9.80 1.69 20.82
N CYS A 45 -10.68 0.99 20.10
CA CYS A 45 -11.30 1.50 18.88
C CYS A 45 -12.82 1.61 19.08
N THR A 46 -13.38 2.76 18.76
CA THR A 46 -14.82 3.03 18.89
C THR A 46 -15.38 3.56 17.59
N ALA A 47 -16.67 3.27 17.36
CA ALA A 47 -17.45 3.95 16.33
C ALA A 47 -17.35 5.46 16.53
N SER A 48 -16.86 6.19 15.53
CA SER A 48 -16.88 7.65 15.59
C SER A 48 -18.32 8.13 15.39
N PRO A 49 -18.85 8.99 16.28
CA PRO A 49 -20.16 9.62 16.05
C PRO A 49 -20.11 10.63 14.90
N ASP A 50 -18.93 11.17 14.61
CA ASP A 50 -18.69 12.12 13.54
C ASP A 50 -18.03 11.43 12.36
N HIS A 51 -18.56 11.68 11.16
CA HIS A 51 -18.01 11.16 9.92
C HIS A 51 -17.17 12.22 9.23
N THR A 52 -15.88 11.98 9.10
CA THR A 52 -14.99 12.83 8.33
C THR A 52 -14.82 12.22 6.94
N PRO A 53 -15.30 12.88 5.88
CA PRO A 53 -15.02 12.43 4.53
C PRO A 53 -13.51 12.42 4.29
N MET A 54 -13.01 11.25 3.91
CA MET A 54 -11.63 11.00 3.55
C MET A 54 -11.54 10.72 2.06
N ASP A 55 -10.49 11.24 1.44
CA ASP A 55 -10.10 10.99 0.06
C ASP A 55 -8.64 10.56 0.04
N ILE A 56 -8.38 9.38 -0.52
CA ILE A 56 -7.04 8.83 -0.61
C ILE A 56 -6.73 8.57 -2.07
N ARG A 57 -5.65 9.15 -2.56
CA ARG A 57 -5.02 8.75 -3.82
C ARG A 57 -3.69 8.09 -3.51
N VAL A 58 -3.48 6.88 -4.00
CA VAL A 58 -2.27 6.12 -3.70
C VAL A 58 -1.80 5.27 -4.88
N ASN A 59 -0.48 5.26 -5.10
CA ASN A 59 0.19 4.34 -6.02
C ASN A 59 1.58 3.98 -5.44
N GLN A 60 2.43 3.32 -6.23
CA GLN A 60 3.78 2.90 -5.79
C GLN A 60 4.76 4.07 -5.56
N LYS A 61 4.43 5.27 -6.03
CA LYS A 61 5.30 6.45 -5.99
C LYS A 61 4.88 7.41 -4.89
N ASP A 62 3.58 7.66 -4.76
CA ASP A 62 3.04 8.70 -3.91
C ASP A 62 1.74 8.31 -3.20
N ILE A 63 1.53 8.95 -2.05
CA ILE A 63 0.32 8.89 -1.25
C ILE A 63 -0.16 10.31 -1.02
N SER A 64 -1.45 10.53 -1.26
CA SER A 64 -2.20 11.71 -0.83
C SER A 64 -3.34 11.23 0.04
N TRP A 65 -3.32 11.59 1.32
CA TRP A 65 -4.37 11.30 2.27
C TRP A 65 -5.02 12.61 2.70
N CYS A 66 -6.25 12.85 2.27
CA CYS A 66 -7.02 14.03 2.60
C CYS A 66 -8.14 13.68 3.58
N ALA A 67 -8.21 14.41 4.68
CA ALA A 67 -9.31 14.33 5.64
C ALA A 67 -9.51 15.68 6.32
N TYR A 68 -10.72 15.92 6.80
CA TYR A 68 -11.14 17.21 7.35
C TYR A 68 -10.86 18.32 6.33
N SER A 69 -10.08 19.33 6.71
CA SER A 69 -9.66 20.45 5.86
C SER A 69 -8.21 20.34 5.38
N GLY A 70 -7.57 19.18 5.51
CA GLY A 70 -6.15 19.00 5.22
C GLY A 70 -5.85 17.80 4.31
N CYS A 71 -4.77 17.92 3.56
CA CYS A 71 -4.17 16.83 2.79
C CYS A 71 -2.75 16.61 3.26
N TRP A 72 -2.40 15.37 3.58
CA TRP A 72 -1.05 14.94 3.87
C TRP A 72 -0.52 14.18 2.67
N THR A 73 0.60 14.64 2.12
CA THR A 73 1.17 14.08 0.91
C THR A 73 2.61 13.67 1.12
N GLY A 74 3.07 12.70 0.34
CA GLY A 74 4.44 12.21 0.41
C GLY A 74 4.64 10.97 -0.44
N LEU A 75 5.85 10.42 -0.38
CA LEU A 75 6.20 9.21 -1.12
C LEU A 75 5.61 7.96 -0.45
N ALA A 76 5.27 6.97 -1.26
CA ALA A 76 5.05 5.62 -0.76
C ALA A 76 6.42 5.04 -0.32
N SER A 77 6.62 4.92 0.99
CA SER A 77 7.83 4.38 1.59
C SER A 77 8.01 2.88 1.31
N ALA A 78 6.91 2.15 1.16
CA ALA A 78 6.89 0.76 0.74
C ALA A 78 5.56 0.39 0.08
N THR A 79 5.63 -0.56 -0.85
CA THR A 79 4.46 -1.25 -1.42
C THR A 79 4.69 -2.75 -1.35
N LEU A 80 3.68 -3.49 -0.89
CA LEU A 80 3.67 -4.94 -0.84
C LEU A 80 2.51 -5.48 -1.67
N ASN A 81 2.82 -6.37 -2.62
CA ASN A 81 1.82 -7.12 -3.37
C ASN A 81 1.81 -8.57 -2.88
N ALA A 82 0.65 -9.05 -2.43
CA ALA A 82 0.47 -10.39 -1.87
C ALA A 82 -0.86 -11.00 -2.35
N GLY A 83 -0.83 -11.65 -3.52
CA GLY A 83 -2.05 -12.21 -4.13
C GLY A 83 -3.06 -11.11 -4.45
N PRO A 84 -4.33 -11.20 -3.99
CA PRO A 84 -5.35 -10.18 -4.23
C PRO A 84 -5.23 -8.97 -3.28
N VAL A 85 -4.14 -8.87 -2.51
CA VAL A 85 -3.96 -7.78 -1.55
C VAL A 85 -2.77 -6.94 -1.96
N VAL A 86 -2.97 -5.62 -2.00
CA VAL A 86 -1.89 -4.63 -2.12
C VAL A 86 -1.88 -3.75 -0.88
N SER A 87 -0.70 -3.52 -0.31
CA SER A 87 -0.50 -2.61 0.82
C SER A 87 0.47 -1.50 0.45
N PHE A 88 0.13 -0.27 0.81
CA PHE A 88 0.95 0.93 0.68
C PHE A 88 1.24 1.51 2.06
N PHE A 89 2.47 1.95 2.27
CA PHE A 89 2.92 2.54 3.52
C PHE A 89 3.51 3.93 3.24
N GLY A 90 2.99 4.94 3.94
CA GLY A 90 3.50 6.30 3.92
C GLY A 90 4.07 6.66 5.28
N THR A 91 5.27 7.22 5.31
CA THR A 91 5.91 7.70 6.55
C THR A 91 6.16 9.18 6.46
N ALA A 92 5.84 9.92 7.52
CA ALA A 92 6.04 11.35 7.64
C ALA A 92 5.43 12.15 6.49
N LEU A 93 4.22 11.77 6.03
CA LEU A 93 3.46 12.54 5.05
C LEU A 93 3.21 13.94 5.60
N GLU A 94 3.43 14.97 4.80
CA GLU A 94 3.40 16.36 5.25
C GLU A 94 2.06 17.01 4.92
N ASN A 95 1.46 17.70 5.89
CA ASN A 95 0.26 18.48 5.63
C ASN A 95 0.58 19.67 4.71
N GLU A 96 -0.23 19.87 3.67
CA GLU A 96 -0.04 20.97 2.72
C GLU A 96 -0.12 22.36 3.35
N ALA A 97 -0.91 22.55 4.41
CA ALA A 97 -1.06 23.81 5.12
C ALA A 97 -0.07 23.98 6.29
N ASP A 98 0.43 22.88 6.86
CA ASP A 98 1.39 22.87 7.96
C ASP A 98 2.38 21.69 7.85
N PRO A 99 3.56 21.89 7.24
CA PRO A 99 4.55 20.84 7.07
C PRO A 99 5.09 20.23 8.39
N THR A 100 4.81 20.86 9.54
CA THR A 100 5.16 20.30 10.85
C THR A 100 4.17 19.25 11.32
N SER A 101 2.93 19.29 10.81
CA SER A 101 1.91 18.26 11.01
C SER A 101 2.20 17.09 10.07
N LYS A 102 2.70 16.00 10.64
CA LYS A 102 3.07 14.80 9.90
C LYS A 102 2.26 13.59 10.34
N VAL A 103 1.96 12.71 9.39
CA VAL A 103 1.27 11.44 9.67
C VAL A 103 1.97 10.26 9.01
N ASP A 104 1.86 9.12 9.66
CA ASP A 104 2.20 7.82 9.10
C ASP A 104 0.92 7.07 8.76
N VAL A 105 0.88 6.45 7.59
CA VAL A 105 -0.31 5.76 7.09
C VAL A 105 0.03 4.38 6.54
N ALA A 106 -0.92 3.46 6.70
CA ALA A 106 -0.91 2.17 6.04
C ALA A 106 -2.27 1.93 5.38
N ILE A 107 -2.27 1.63 4.09
CA ILE A 107 -3.47 1.42 3.28
C ILE A 107 -3.37 0.02 2.70
N THR A 108 -4.28 -0.88 3.05
CA THR A 108 -4.33 -2.24 2.53
C THR A 108 -5.62 -2.46 1.77
N ILE A 109 -5.51 -2.78 0.49
CA ILE A 109 -6.62 -2.91 -0.47
C ILE A 109 -6.76 -4.39 -0.85
N ASP A 110 -7.97 -4.91 -0.75
CA ASP A 110 -8.38 -6.13 -1.44
C ASP A 110 -8.79 -5.75 -2.87
N THR A 111 -7.94 -6.11 -3.84
CA THR A 111 -8.09 -5.75 -5.24
C THR A 111 -9.26 -6.46 -5.92
N GLN A 112 -9.83 -7.51 -5.32
CA GLN A 112 -11.01 -8.19 -5.86
C GLN A 112 -12.31 -7.49 -5.46
N SER A 113 -12.43 -7.10 -4.20
CA SER A 113 -13.64 -6.44 -3.69
C SER A 113 -13.60 -4.92 -3.83
N GLY A 114 -12.43 -4.33 -4.05
CA GLY A 114 -12.25 -2.87 -4.01
C GLY A 114 -12.50 -2.31 -2.61
N THR A 115 -12.28 -3.10 -1.57
CA THR A 115 -12.37 -2.62 -0.17
C THR A 115 -10.98 -2.43 0.40
N ALA A 116 -10.84 -1.52 1.36
CA ALA A 116 -9.57 -1.26 2.00
C ALA A 116 -9.71 -1.06 3.50
N ASN A 117 -8.63 -1.34 4.21
CA ASN A 117 -8.40 -0.90 5.57
C ASN A 117 -7.35 0.21 5.54
N VAL A 118 -7.68 1.36 6.11
CA VAL A 118 -6.82 2.53 6.18
C VAL A 118 -6.49 2.78 7.64
N MET A 119 -5.22 2.73 7.98
CA MET A 119 -4.72 3.09 9.30
C MET A 119 -3.92 4.39 9.21
N VAL A 120 -4.27 5.35 10.05
CA VAL A 120 -3.44 6.54 10.32
C VAL A 120 -2.95 6.42 11.75
N VAL A 121 -1.63 6.32 11.90
CA VAL A 121 -0.99 5.94 13.17
C VAL A 121 -1.38 6.90 14.28
N GLY A 122 -1.92 6.36 15.38
CA GLY A 122 -2.32 7.13 16.55
C GLY A 122 -3.62 7.94 16.39
N MET A 123 -4.35 7.78 15.28
CA MET A 123 -5.57 8.54 15.02
C MET A 123 -6.79 7.64 14.79
N PHE A 124 -6.80 6.87 13.71
CA PHE A 124 -7.96 6.05 13.33
C PHE A 124 -7.56 4.86 12.45
N ALA A 125 -8.46 3.89 12.38
CA ALA A 125 -8.32 2.72 11.52
C ALA A 125 -9.67 2.43 10.86
N THR A 126 -9.90 2.91 9.64
CA THR A 126 -11.23 2.91 9.02
C THR A 126 -11.29 2.05 7.76
N PRO A 127 -12.43 1.37 7.50
CA PRO A 127 -12.68 0.80 6.18
C PRO A 127 -12.90 1.91 5.14
N ALA A 128 -12.55 1.60 3.89
CA ALA A 128 -12.80 2.44 2.73
C ALA A 128 -13.18 1.60 1.49
N THR A 129 -13.80 2.24 0.52
CA THR A 129 -14.07 1.66 -0.80
C THR A 129 -13.14 2.31 -1.82
N CYS A 130 -12.55 1.52 -2.71
CA CYS A 130 -11.50 1.93 -3.62
C CYS A 130 -11.82 1.56 -5.07
N GLN A 131 -11.33 2.39 -6.00
CA GLN A 131 -11.42 2.15 -7.43
C GLN A 131 -10.05 2.43 -8.07
N VAL A 132 -9.68 1.61 -9.05
CA VAL A 132 -8.51 1.85 -9.91
C VAL A 132 -8.84 2.95 -10.91
N HIS A 133 -7.91 3.88 -11.13
CA HIS A 133 -7.99 4.95 -12.11
C HIS A 133 -6.82 4.92 -13.09
#